data_AF-A0A3P7JTF7-F1
#
_entry.id   AF-A0A3P7JTF7-F1
#
_cell.length_a   1.000
_cell.length_b   1.000
_cell.length_c   1.000
_cell.angle_alpha   90.00
_cell.angle_beta   90.00
_cell.angle_gamma   90.00
#
_symmetry.space_group_name_H-M   'P 1'
#
loop_
_entity.id
_entity.type
_entity.pdbx_description
1 polymer ?
#
loop_
_entity_poly.entity_id
_entity_poly.type
_entity_poly.pdbx_seq_one_letter_code
_entity_poly.pdbx_strand_id
1 'polypeptide(L)'
;FGSSVVPVYISEISLPNCRGFLLTSFQMFITFGLASANIVAGVLLHVEPVNIGWRLMLSFTIAPNLIQFIIFSFMPESPRWLCANDQQEEGIRITQWLHRNDAKLQQEEIDRLNIYIGYSKRLKEMLEGGWRIMRLTRDMNALQQILVGCMLQIFQQLSAVNAIMQLSFVNIYQISWNKRYGIGYMAFKSHFSTIIPMLMIERFGRRKLLLSSVAGVIFALIFLGVLFEYVNHDSVLAKPLDQIFREDIPDFTPYSKHCAQHINCYSCTKDEYCGFCMPKNSPTYG
;
A
#
# COMPACT_ATOMS: atom_id res chain seq x y z
N PHE A 1 -8.50 -9.32 -2.66
CA PHE A 1 -9.53 -9.70 -3.65
C PHE A 1 -10.35 -8.48 -4.11
N GLY A 2 -11.00 -7.73 -3.23
CA GLY A 2 -11.77 -6.53 -3.63
C GLY A 2 -10.96 -5.47 -4.40
N SER A 3 -9.71 -5.20 -4.01
CA SER A 3 -8.88 -4.14 -4.61
C SER A 3 -8.54 -4.34 -6.09
N SER A 4 -8.62 -5.58 -6.59
CA SER A 4 -8.38 -5.88 -8.02
C SER A 4 -9.68 -5.85 -8.82
N VAL A 5 -10.82 -6.14 -8.19
CA VAL A 5 -12.14 -6.16 -8.82
C VAL A 5 -12.71 -4.75 -8.97
N VAL A 6 -12.55 -3.90 -7.95
CA VAL A 6 -13.06 -2.53 -7.96
C VAL A 6 -12.56 -1.69 -9.15
N PRO A 7 -11.26 -1.60 -9.45
CA PRO A 7 -10.80 -0.81 -10.60
C PRO A 7 -11.26 -1.40 -11.94
N VAL A 8 -11.43 -2.73 -12.04
CA VAL A 8 -12.00 -3.37 -13.23
C VAL A 8 -13.46 -2.96 -13.37
N TYR A 9 -14.26 -3.13 -12.32
CA TYR A 9 -15.66 -2.74 -12.30
C TYR A 9 -15.84 -1.25 -12.64
N ILE A 10 -15.12 -0.35 -11.97
CA ILE A 10 -15.13 1.09 -12.26
C ILE A 10 -14.80 1.33 -13.75
N SER A 11 -13.81 0.64 -14.31
CA SER A 11 -13.42 0.83 -15.71
C SER A 11 -14.46 0.35 -16.72
N GLU A 12 -15.37 -0.53 -16.30
CA GLU A 12 -16.44 -1.10 -17.13
C GLU A 12 -17.75 -0.30 -17.03
N ILE A 13 -17.99 0.36 -15.89
CA ILE A 13 -19.18 1.20 -15.67
C ILE A 13 -18.91 2.71 -15.82
N SER A 14 -17.66 3.14 -16.01
CA SER A 14 -17.35 4.57 -16.14
C SER A 14 -17.46 5.08 -17.57
N LEU A 15 -17.98 6.29 -17.75
CA LEU A 15 -17.88 7.01 -19.03
C LEU A 15 -16.40 7.22 -19.44
N PRO A 16 -16.06 7.17 -20.74
CA PRO A 16 -14.69 7.34 -21.22
C PRO A 16 -13.99 8.60 -20.71
N ASN A 17 -14.72 9.72 -20.62
CA ASN A 17 -14.19 11.01 -20.22
C ASN A 17 -13.89 11.11 -18.71
N CYS A 18 -14.62 10.38 -17.87
CA CYS A 18 -14.48 10.44 -16.41
C CYS A 18 -13.77 9.21 -15.82
N ARG A 19 -13.49 8.19 -16.64
CA ARG A 19 -12.85 6.95 -16.21
C ARG A 19 -11.51 7.18 -15.51
N GLY A 20 -10.69 8.08 -16.04
CA GLY A 20 -9.42 8.45 -15.44
C GLY A 20 -9.59 8.97 -14.02
N PHE A 21 -10.49 9.94 -13.85
CA PHE A 21 -10.84 10.56 -12.58
C PHE A 21 -11.45 9.57 -11.56
N LEU A 22 -12.33 8.67 -11.99
CA LEU A 22 -12.94 7.67 -11.11
C LEU A 22 -11.91 6.64 -10.60
N LEU A 23 -11.01 6.20 -11.47
CA LEU A 23 -9.92 5.29 -11.10
C LEU A 23 -8.93 5.93 -10.12
N THR A 24 -8.63 7.22 -10.29
CA THR A 24 -7.73 7.94 -9.39
C THR A 24 -8.42 8.31 -8.06
N SER A 25 -9.71 8.62 -8.10
CA SER A 25 -10.53 8.83 -6.89
C SER A 25 -10.59 7.59 -6.00
N PHE A 26 -10.66 6.39 -6.59
CA PHE A 26 -10.55 5.14 -5.83
C PHE A 26 -9.24 5.07 -5.03
N GLN A 27 -8.11 5.46 -5.64
CA GLN A 27 -6.83 5.52 -4.94
C GLN A 27 -6.82 6.55 -3.81
N MET A 28 -7.49 7.70 -3.97
CA MET A 28 -7.67 8.67 -2.87
C MET A 28 -8.46 8.09 -1.70
N PHE A 29 -9.51 7.31 -1.96
CA PHE A 29 -10.27 6.66 -0.89
C PHE A 29 -9.44 5.62 -0.13
N ILE A 30 -8.52 4.91 -0.79
CA ILE A 30 -7.58 4.00 -0.12
C ILE A 30 -6.70 4.79 0.86
N THR A 31 -6.12 5.92 0.43
CA THR A 31 -5.20 6.68 1.29
C THR A 31 -5.94 7.47 2.37
N PHE A 32 -7.17 7.90 2.11
CA PHE A 32 -8.08 8.42 3.13
C PHE A 32 -8.40 7.36 4.19
N GLY A 33 -8.75 6.14 3.75
CA GLY A 33 -8.98 5.01 4.64
C GLY A 33 -7.77 4.74 5.54
N LEU A 34 -6.58 4.72 4.96
CA LEU A 34 -5.33 4.58 5.70
C LEU A 34 -5.09 5.72 6.70
N ALA A 35 -5.31 6.98 6.30
CA ALA A 35 -5.18 8.13 7.20
C ALA A 35 -6.19 8.04 8.37
N SER A 36 -7.45 7.72 8.08
CA SER A 36 -8.49 7.54 9.10
C SER A 36 -8.15 6.41 10.07
N ALA A 37 -7.64 5.27 9.58
CA ALA A 37 -7.22 4.15 10.41
C ALA A 37 -6.09 4.55 11.37
N ASN A 38 -5.13 5.34 10.90
CA ASN A 38 -4.04 5.83 11.74
C ASN A 38 -4.52 6.82 12.81
N ILE A 39 -5.47 7.70 12.48
CA ILE A 39 -6.09 8.62 13.47
C ILE A 39 -6.83 7.82 14.54
N VAL A 40 -7.67 6.86 14.14
CA VAL A 40 -8.40 5.97 15.04
C VAL A 40 -7.44 5.19 15.92
N ALA A 41 -6.36 4.65 15.35
CA ALA A 41 -5.32 3.96 16.10
C ALA A 41 -4.68 4.88 17.16
N GLY A 42 -4.35 6.13 16.79
CA GLY A 42 -3.78 7.10 17.72
C GLY A 42 -4.70 7.53 18.86
N VAL A 43 -5.99 7.66 18.60
CA VAL A 43 -7.00 7.99 19.62
C VAL A 43 -7.18 6.80 20.57
N LEU A 44 -7.33 5.58 20.04
CA LEU A 44 -7.58 4.38 20.82
C LEU A 44 -6.36 3.88 21.61
N LEU A 45 -5.14 4.27 21.23
CA LEU A 45 -3.91 4.00 21.99
C LEU A 45 -3.88 4.63 23.39
N HIS A 46 -4.70 5.65 23.66
CA HIS A 46 -4.75 6.33 24.96
C HIS A 46 -5.82 5.76 25.91
N VAL A 47 -6.58 4.75 25.47
CA VAL A 47 -7.62 4.10 26.28
C VAL A 47 -6.97 2.92 27.03
N GLU A 48 -6.40 3.20 28.20
CA GLU A 48 -5.94 2.18 29.16
C GLU A 48 -6.92 2.11 30.34
N PRO A 49 -7.28 0.88 30.84
CA PRO A 49 -6.29 -0.15 31.16
C PRO A 49 -6.54 -1.57 30.61
N VAL A 50 -7.43 -1.80 29.65
CA VAL A 50 -7.77 -3.18 29.24
C VAL A 50 -7.37 -3.45 27.79
N ASN A 51 -6.82 -4.64 27.55
CA ASN A 51 -6.36 -5.33 26.34
C ASN A 51 -7.32 -5.32 25.10
N ILE A 52 -8.14 -4.29 24.94
CA ILE A 52 -9.30 -4.16 24.05
C ILE A 52 -9.04 -3.13 22.95
N GLY A 53 -8.04 -2.24 23.09
CA GLY A 53 -7.72 -1.21 22.08
C GLY A 53 -7.54 -1.77 20.66
N TRP A 54 -6.75 -2.84 20.51
CA TRP A 54 -6.57 -3.50 19.21
C TRP A 54 -7.86 -4.16 18.69
N ARG A 55 -8.71 -4.69 19.59
CA ARG A 55 -10.02 -5.27 19.23
C ARG A 55 -10.98 -4.19 18.75
N LEU A 56 -10.97 -3.01 19.36
CA LEU A 56 -11.77 -1.86 18.93
C LEU A 56 -11.31 -1.33 17.58
N MET A 57 -9.99 -1.27 17.33
CA MET A 57 -9.45 -0.93 16.00
C MET A 57 -9.95 -1.90 14.92
N LEU A 58 -9.98 -3.21 15.22
CA LEU A 58 -10.54 -4.20 14.30
C LEU A 58 -12.06 -4.04 14.16
N SER A 59 -12.77 -3.79 15.26
CA SER A 59 -14.23 -3.62 15.26
C SER A 59 -14.67 -2.40 14.44
N PHE A 60 -13.85 -1.34 14.40
CA PHE A 60 -14.12 -0.17 13.57
C PHE A 60 -14.20 -0.51 12.08
N THR A 61 -13.50 -1.53 11.60
CA THR A 61 -13.57 -1.95 10.18
C THR A 61 -14.87 -2.67 9.82
N ILE A 62 -15.62 -3.16 10.81
CA ILE A 62 -16.93 -3.80 10.59
C ILE A 62 -17.94 -2.78 10.06
N ALA A 63 -17.93 -1.55 10.58
CA ALA A 63 -18.85 -0.50 10.15
C ALA A 63 -18.78 -0.17 8.64
N PRO A 64 -17.61 0.18 8.05
CA PRO A 64 -17.51 0.42 6.62
C PRO A 64 -17.77 -0.83 5.78
N ASN A 65 -17.44 -2.03 6.27
CA ASN A 65 -17.75 -3.28 5.56
C ASN A 65 -19.26 -3.54 5.48
N LEU A 66 -20.01 -3.28 6.55
CA LEU A 66 -21.48 -3.38 6.53
C LEU A 66 -22.10 -2.37 5.57
N ILE A 67 -21.62 -1.13 5.60
CA ILE A 67 -22.07 -0.09 4.66
C ILE A 67 -21.77 -0.54 3.22
N GLN A 68 -20.57 -1.05 2.95
CA GLN A 68 -20.18 -1.55 1.64
C GLN A 68 -21.05 -2.74 1.19
N PHE A 69 -21.39 -3.66 2.09
CA PHE A 69 -22.29 -4.79 1.80
C PHE A 69 -23.70 -4.33 1.39
N ILE A 70 -24.26 -3.36 2.12
CA ILE A 70 -25.56 -2.78 1.80
C ILE A 70 -25.50 -2.09 0.42
N ILE A 71 -24.47 -1.27 0.17
CA ILE A 71 -24.32 -0.55 -1.10
C ILE A 71 -24.18 -1.52 -2.28
N PHE A 72 -23.37 -2.58 -2.16
CA PHE A 72 -23.21 -3.56 -3.22
C PHE A 72 -24.50 -4.31 -3.55
N SER A 73 -25.39 -4.50 -2.58
CA SER A 73 -26.69 -5.15 -2.82
C SER A 73 -27.61 -4.34 -3.75
N PHE A 74 -27.37 -3.04 -3.91
CA PHE A 74 -28.10 -2.16 -4.83
C PHE A 74 -27.34 -1.83 -6.12
N MET A 75 -26.08 -2.27 -6.24
CA MET A 75 -25.20 -1.92 -7.34
C MET A 75 -25.48 -2.83 -8.56
N PRO A 76 -25.63 -2.27 -9.77
CA PRO A 76 -25.83 -3.09 -10.98
C PRO A 76 -24.57 -3.92 -11.30
N GLU A 77 -24.79 -5.11 -11.84
CA GLU A 77 -23.69 -5.94 -12.34
C GLU A 77 -22.99 -5.31 -13.54
N SER A 78 -21.73 -5.70 -13.78
CA SER A 78 -20.97 -5.18 -14.92
C SER A 78 -21.63 -5.59 -16.25
N PRO A 79 -21.85 -4.65 -17.19
CA PRO A 79 -22.42 -4.95 -18.51
C PRO A 79 -21.61 -5.99 -19.27
N ARG A 80 -20.27 -5.94 -19.18
CA ARG A 80 -19.38 -6.89 -19.87
C ARG A 80 -19.47 -8.28 -19.28
N TRP A 81 -19.60 -8.38 -17.96
CA TRP A 81 -19.78 -9.65 -17.27
C TRP A 81 -21.13 -10.30 -17.64
N LEU A 82 -22.22 -9.53 -17.65
CA LEU A 82 -23.55 -10.00 -18.08
C LEU A 82 -23.53 -10.52 -19.51
N CYS A 83 -22.91 -9.78 -20.43
CA CYS A 83 -22.73 -10.21 -21.81
C CYS A 83 -21.85 -11.47 -21.96
N ALA A 84 -20.86 -11.64 -21.09
CA ALA A 84 -20.03 -12.85 -21.05
C ALA A 84 -20.76 -14.06 -20.44
N ASN A 85 -21.83 -13.85 -19.68
CA ASN A 85 -22.65 -14.90 -19.06
C ASN A 85 -23.97 -15.14 -19.83
N ASP A 86 -23.98 -14.85 -21.13
CA ASP A 86 -25.12 -15.03 -22.04
C ASP A 86 -26.38 -14.19 -21.69
N GLN A 87 -26.27 -13.20 -20.81
CA GLN A 87 -27.32 -12.24 -20.44
C GLN A 87 -27.15 -10.91 -21.20
N GLN A 88 -27.14 -10.98 -22.54
CA GLN A 88 -26.81 -9.84 -23.41
C GLN A 88 -27.83 -8.70 -23.32
N GLU A 89 -29.13 -9.05 -23.24
CA GLU A 89 -30.21 -8.07 -23.15
C GLU A 89 -30.10 -7.21 -21.88
N GLU A 90 -29.77 -7.82 -20.75
CA GLU A 90 -29.59 -7.09 -19.49
C GLU A 90 -28.33 -6.21 -19.51
N GLY A 91 -27.22 -6.72 -20.10
CA GLY A 91 -26.00 -5.92 -20.28
C GLY A 91 -26.23 -4.68 -21.15
N ILE A 92 -27.02 -4.80 -22.23
CA ILE A 92 -27.40 -3.66 -23.08
C ILE A 92 -28.30 -2.70 -22.30
N ARG A 93 -29.29 -3.21 -21.55
CA ARG A 93 -30.18 -2.37 -20.72
C ARG A 93 -29.42 -1.55 -19.69
N ILE A 94 -28.46 -2.15 -18.99
CA ILE A 94 -27.62 -1.44 -18.01
C ILE A 94 -26.73 -0.41 -18.71
N THR A 95 -26.15 -0.74 -19.87
CA THR A 95 -25.35 0.21 -20.66
C THR A 95 -26.20 1.40 -21.12
N GLN A 96 -27.44 1.15 -21.51
CA GLN A 96 -28.40 2.18 -21.89
C GLN A 96 -28.78 3.08 -20.71
N TRP A 97 -28.99 2.50 -19.53
CA TRP A 97 -29.28 3.23 -18.29
C TRP A 97 -28.09 4.11 -17.86
N LEU A 98 -26.88 3.57 -17.94
CA LEU A 98 -25.63 4.25 -17.56
C LEU A 98 -25.30 5.44 -18.46
N HIS A 99 -25.59 5.34 -19.77
CA HIS A 99 -25.31 6.37 -20.77
C HIS A 99 -26.57 7.13 -21.23
N ARG A 100 -27.62 7.16 -20.40
CA ARG A 100 -28.94 7.71 -20.76
C ARG A 100 -28.91 9.16 -21.25
N ASN A 101 -27.93 9.95 -20.83
CA ASN A 101 -27.84 11.37 -21.16
C ASN A 101 -27.19 11.67 -22.52
N ASP A 102 -26.55 10.68 -23.17
CA ASP A 102 -25.85 10.89 -24.44
C ASP A 102 -26.13 9.75 -25.42
N ALA A 103 -27.10 9.96 -26.31
CA ALA A 103 -27.56 8.94 -27.26
C ALA A 103 -26.48 8.49 -28.25
N LYS A 104 -25.53 9.38 -28.62
CA LYS A 104 -24.43 9.02 -29.51
C LYS A 104 -23.45 8.10 -28.80
N LEU A 105 -23.03 8.48 -27.60
CA LEU A 105 -22.08 7.71 -26.80
C LEU A 105 -22.69 6.38 -26.33
N GLN A 106 -23.99 6.36 -26.05
CA GLN A 106 -24.75 5.15 -25.77
C GLN A 106 -24.66 4.14 -26.93
N GLN A 107 -24.90 4.59 -28.16
CA GLN A 107 -24.88 3.71 -29.33
C GLN A 107 -23.47 3.21 -29.65
N GLU A 108 -22.46 4.08 -29.53
CA GLU A 108 -21.05 3.68 -29.67
C GLU A 108 -20.62 2.61 -28.65
N GLU A 109 -21.03 2.74 -27.40
CA GLU A 109 -20.64 1.78 -26.36
C GLU A 109 -21.38 0.44 -26.51
N ILE A 110 -22.64 0.47 -26.96
CA ILE A 110 -23.39 -0.74 -27.34
C ILE A 110 -22.71 -1.45 -28.52
N ASP A 111 -22.28 -0.71 -29.54
CA ASP A 111 -21.57 -1.28 -30.69
C ASP A 111 -20.24 -1.92 -30.28
N ARG A 112 -19.47 -1.25 -29.40
CA ARG A 112 -18.25 -1.83 -28.82
C ARG A 112 -18.53 -3.09 -28.02
N LEU A 113 -19.61 -3.10 -27.24
CA LEU A 113 -20.03 -4.26 -26.46
C LEU A 113 -20.40 -5.43 -27.38
N ASN A 114 -21.12 -5.17 -28.48
CA ASN A 114 -21.47 -6.17 -29.50
C ASN A 114 -20.23 -6.76 -30.19
N ILE A 115 -19.25 -5.93 -30.55
CA ILE A 115 -17.97 -6.39 -31.11
C ILE A 115 -17.23 -7.30 -30.10
N TYR A 116 -17.19 -6.87 -28.83
CA TYR A 116 -16.58 -7.64 -27.74
C TYR A 116 -17.27 -9.00 -27.54
N ILE A 117 -18.60 -9.05 -27.59
CA ILE A 117 -19.39 -10.29 -27.50
C ILE A 117 -19.00 -11.26 -28.62
N GLY A 118 -18.94 -10.77 -29.87
CA GLY A 118 -18.58 -11.60 -31.02
C GLY A 118 -17.17 -12.17 -30.91
N TYR A 119 -16.21 -11.37 -30.42
CA TYR A 119 -14.85 -11.82 -30.15
C TYR A 119 -14.80 -12.83 -28.99
N SER A 120 -15.50 -12.56 -27.89
CA SER A 120 -15.52 -13.40 -26.69
C SER A 120 -16.15 -14.78 -26.95
N LYS A 121 -17.22 -14.85 -27.76
CA LYS A 121 -17.83 -16.12 -28.18
C LYS A 121 -16.88 -16.96 -29.03
N ARG A 122 -16.27 -16.36 -30.07
CA ARG A 122 -15.23 -17.02 -30.89
C ARG A 122 -14.08 -17.51 -30.03
N LEU A 123 -13.67 -16.69 -29.06
CA LEU A 123 -12.60 -17.04 -28.13
C LEU A 123 -13.00 -18.22 -27.24
N LYS A 124 -14.22 -18.23 -26.66
CA LYS A 124 -14.75 -19.36 -25.88
C LYS A 124 -14.76 -20.66 -26.69
N GLU A 125 -15.29 -20.64 -27.91
CA GLU A 125 -15.34 -21.78 -28.83
C GLU A 125 -13.93 -22.31 -29.17
N MET A 126 -12.98 -21.40 -29.40
CA MET A 126 -11.57 -21.79 -29.64
C MET A 126 -10.85 -22.32 -28.38
N LEU A 127 -11.41 -22.10 -27.18
CA LEU A 127 -10.80 -22.41 -25.88
C LEU A 127 -11.45 -23.58 -25.14
N GLU A 128 -12.37 -24.32 -25.75
CA GLU A 128 -13.03 -25.51 -25.17
C GLU A 128 -12.10 -26.72 -24.89
N GLY A 129 -10.78 -26.54 -24.79
CA GLY A 129 -9.87 -27.65 -24.48
C GLY A 129 -8.42 -27.32 -24.13
N GLY A 130 -8.09 -26.08 -23.74
CA GLY A 130 -6.70 -25.70 -23.46
C GLY A 130 -6.52 -24.77 -22.26
N TRP A 131 -5.34 -24.84 -21.64
CA TRP A 131 -4.91 -23.93 -20.56
C TRP A 131 -4.92 -22.49 -21.07
N ARG A 132 -5.94 -21.72 -20.68
CA ARG A 132 -6.20 -20.35 -21.16
C ARG A 132 -4.98 -19.42 -21.05
N ILE A 133 -4.16 -19.62 -20.02
CA ILE A 133 -2.97 -18.80 -19.71
C ILE A 133 -1.84 -19.05 -20.72
N MET A 134 -1.67 -20.28 -21.20
CA MET A 134 -0.59 -20.67 -22.10
C MET A 134 -0.81 -20.22 -23.55
N ARG A 135 -2.03 -19.76 -23.88
CA ARG A 135 -2.35 -19.19 -25.19
C ARG A 135 -2.30 -17.66 -25.18
N LEU A 136 -2.45 -16.99 -24.02
CA LEU A 136 -2.11 -15.57 -23.86
C LEU A 136 -0.62 -15.29 -24.09
N THR A 137 0.26 -16.26 -23.83
CA THR A 137 1.69 -16.15 -24.12
C THR A 137 2.02 -16.26 -25.62
N ARG A 138 1.05 -16.62 -26.46
CA ARG A 138 1.23 -16.74 -27.91
C ARG A 138 1.09 -15.39 -28.62
N ASP A 139 0.30 -14.48 -28.06
CA ASP A 139 0.16 -13.12 -28.56
C ASP A 139 1.26 -12.21 -27.98
N MET A 140 2.24 -11.86 -28.82
CA MET A 140 3.39 -11.04 -28.40
C MET A 140 2.96 -9.69 -27.79
N ASN A 141 1.90 -9.07 -28.33
CA ASN A 141 1.39 -7.80 -27.82
C ASN A 141 0.75 -7.94 -26.42
N ALA A 142 0.01 -9.03 -26.18
CA ALA A 142 -0.59 -9.29 -24.88
C ALA A 142 0.49 -9.60 -23.84
N LEU A 143 1.51 -10.38 -24.23
CA LEU A 143 2.64 -10.70 -23.37
C LEU A 143 3.46 -9.45 -23.00
N GLN A 144 3.67 -8.52 -23.94
CA GLN A 144 4.30 -7.22 -23.65
C GLN A 144 3.50 -6.40 -22.62
N GLN A 145 2.18 -6.33 -22.75
CA GLN A 145 1.33 -5.59 -21.81
C GLN A 145 1.35 -6.22 -20.41
N ILE A 146 1.26 -7.55 -20.34
CA ILE A 146 1.33 -8.30 -19.08
C ILE A 146 2.70 -8.12 -18.44
N LEU A 147 3.79 -8.25 -19.21
CA LEU A 147 5.15 -8.10 -18.72
C LEU A 147 5.37 -6.70 -18.14
N VAL A 148 4.93 -5.64 -18.83
CA VAL A 148 5.02 -4.26 -18.32
C VAL A 148 4.22 -4.10 -17.03
N GLY A 149 3.00 -4.67 -16.95
CA GLY A 149 2.19 -4.65 -15.73
C GLY A 149 2.84 -5.37 -14.55
N CYS A 150 3.38 -6.57 -14.79
CA CYS A 150 4.10 -7.35 -13.78
C CYS A 150 5.35 -6.62 -13.29
N MET A 151 6.17 -6.10 -14.21
CA MET A 151 7.37 -5.35 -13.85
C MET A 151 7.02 -4.10 -13.03
N LEU A 152 5.96 -3.38 -13.39
CA LEU A 152 5.50 -2.22 -12.64
C LEU A 152 5.13 -2.58 -11.19
N GLN A 153 4.45 -3.72 -10.97
CA GLN A 153 4.11 -4.16 -9.61
C GLN A 153 5.31 -4.67 -8.82
N ILE A 154 6.28 -5.31 -9.48
CA ILE A 154 7.54 -5.69 -8.85
C ILE A 154 8.29 -4.44 -8.39
N PHE A 155 8.43 -3.42 -9.27
CA PHE A 155 9.05 -2.15 -8.89
C PHE A 155 8.33 -1.46 -7.74
N GLN A 156 7.00 -1.48 -7.74
CA GLN A 156 6.21 -0.92 -6.64
C GLN A 156 6.53 -1.61 -5.31
N GLN A 157 6.66 -2.93 -5.26
CA GLN A 157 7.00 -3.65 -4.02
C GLN A 157 8.48 -3.47 -3.61
N LEU A 158 9.40 -3.50 -4.58
CA LEU A 158 10.84 -3.30 -4.34
C LEU A 158 11.18 -1.92 -3.78
N SER A 159 10.37 -0.90 -4.10
CA SER A 159 10.53 0.44 -3.50
C SER A 159 10.34 0.46 -1.97
N ALA A 160 9.86 -0.64 -1.38
CA ALA A 160 9.66 -0.81 0.06
C ALA A 160 8.80 0.28 0.72
N VAL A 161 8.00 1.02 -0.06
CA VAL A 161 7.19 2.14 0.42
C VAL A 161 6.28 1.73 1.59
N ASN A 162 5.72 0.51 1.54
CA ASN A 162 4.87 -0.01 2.62
C ASN A 162 5.65 -0.22 3.92
N ALA A 163 6.88 -0.76 3.86
CA ALA A 163 7.72 -0.98 5.03
C ALA A 163 8.24 0.35 5.59
N ILE A 164 8.74 1.23 4.72
CA ILE A 164 9.21 2.57 5.09
C ILE A 164 8.09 3.35 5.78
N MET A 165 6.87 3.27 5.26
CA MET A 165 5.71 3.91 5.86
C MET A 165 5.45 3.39 7.27
N GLN A 166 5.36 2.07 7.47
CA GLN A 166 5.11 1.47 8.78
C GLN A 166 6.23 1.81 9.79
N LEU A 167 7.50 1.72 9.38
CA LEU A 167 8.65 2.08 10.22
C LEU A 167 8.63 3.57 10.59
N SER A 168 8.30 4.44 9.63
CA SER A 168 8.20 5.89 9.87
C SER A 168 7.14 6.21 10.93
N PHE A 169 5.99 5.50 10.89
CA PHE A 169 4.95 5.67 11.90
C PHE A 169 5.45 5.31 13.31
N VAL A 170 6.12 4.17 13.46
CA VAL A 170 6.66 3.74 14.76
C VAL A 170 7.72 4.71 15.26
N ASN A 171 8.68 5.10 14.41
CA ASN A 171 9.76 6.01 14.81
C ASN A 171 9.23 7.38 15.21
N ILE A 172 8.30 7.95 14.45
CA ILE A 172 7.69 9.25 14.78
C ILE A 172 6.85 9.15 16.05
N TYR A 173 6.15 8.04 16.27
CA TYR A 173 5.41 7.81 17.51
C TYR A 173 6.33 7.78 18.74
N GLN A 174 7.51 7.17 18.64
CA GLN A 174 8.47 7.06 19.74
C GLN A 174 9.21 8.36 20.05
N ILE A 175 9.56 9.14 19.01
CA ILE A 175 10.38 10.35 19.13
C ILE A 175 9.51 11.59 19.43
N SER A 176 8.23 11.60 19.06
CA SER A 176 7.40 12.79 19.18
C SER A 176 7.12 13.15 20.63
N TRP A 177 7.47 14.39 21.00
CA TRP A 177 7.23 14.96 22.33
C TRP A 177 5.75 14.97 22.71
N ASN A 178 4.86 14.99 21.71
CA ASN A 178 3.42 14.84 21.90
C ASN A 178 2.84 13.89 20.85
N LYS A 179 2.57 12.66 21.30
CA LYS A 179 2.10 11.51 20.50
C LYS A 179 0.92 11.85 19.58
N ARG A 180 0.01 12.74 20.02
CA ARG A 180 -1.17 13.15 19.23
C ARG A 180 -0.80 13.93 17.96
N TYR A 181 0.18 14.82 18.05
CA TYR A 181 0.62 15.62 16.91
C TYR A 181 1.42 14.77 15.90
N GLY A 182 2.25 13.84 16.38
CA GLY A 182 2.99 12.92 15.51
C GLY A 182 2.08 12.04 14.65
N ILE A 183 1.01 11.51 15.23
CA ILE A 183 0.04 10.67 14.51
C ILE A 183 -0.79 11.50 13.52
N GLY A 184 -1.26 12.68 13.94
CA GLY A 184 -1.98 13.60 13.06
C GLY A 184 -1.15 14.05 11.86
N TYR A 185 0.12 14.40 12.09
CA TYR A 185 1.06 14.78 11.04
C TYR A 185 1.24 13.66 10.00
N MET A 186 1.42 12.42 10.45
CA MET A 186 1.61 11.29 9.53
C MET A 186 0.35 10.94 8.74
N ALA A 187 -0.82 10.96 9.39
CA ALA A 187 -2.09 10.77 8.68
C ALA A 187 -2.32 11.86 7.61
N PHE A 188 -2.02 13.11 7.94
CA PHE A 188 -2.08 14.23 7.01
C PHE A 188 -1.09 14.05 5.84
N LYS A 189 0.17 13.75 6.14
CA LYS A 189 1.21 13.54 5.13
C LYS A 189 0.81 12.44 4.13
N SER A 190 0.37 11.28 4.60
CA SER A 190 -0.01 10.16 3.74
C SER A 190 -1.19 10.49 2.81
N HIS A 191 -2.20 11.21 3.31
CA HIS A 191 -3.33 11.60 2.49
C HIS A 191 -2.95 12.68 1.45
N PHE A 192 -2.35 13.78 1.88
CA PHE A 192 -2.01 14.91 1.02
C PHE A 192 -0.93 14.58 -0.02
N SER A 193 0.01 13.70 0.33
CA SER A 193 1.02 13.23 -0.63
C SER A 193 0.42 12.49 -1.82
N THR A 194 -0.81 11.98 -1.72
CA THR A 194 -1.48 11.26 -2.81
C THR A 194 -2.30 12.18 -3.71
N ILE A 195 -2.72 13.33 -3.19
CA ILE A 195 -3.50 14.33 -3.94
C ILE A 195 -2.62 14.97 -5.02
N ILE A 196 -1.36 15.28 -4.70
CA ILE A 196 -0.44 15.96 -5.62
C ILE A 196 -0.20 15.13 -6.91
N PRO A 197 0.20 13.84 -6.85
CA PRO A 197 0.34 13.01 -8.05
C PRO A 197 -0.96 12.85 -8.84
N MET A 198 -2.11 12.82 -8.17
CA MET A 198 -3.40 12.69 -8.84
C MET A 198 -3.73 13.93 -9.68
N LEU A 199 -3.48 15.14 -9.18
CA LEU A 199 -3.68 16.36 -9.97
C LEU A 199 -2.67 16.46 -11.13
N MET A 200 -1.47 15.90 -10.94
CA MET A 200 -0.42 15.93 -11.96
C MET A 200 -0.62 14.90 -13.09
N ILE A 201 -1.34 13.80 -12.85
CA ILE A 201 -1.47 12.71 -13.83
C ILE A 201 -2.21 13.16 -15.10
N GLU A 202 -3.20 14.03 -14.97
CA GLU A 202 -3.99 14.55 -16.09
C GLU A 202 -3.21 15.60 -16.88
N ARG A 203 -2.32 16.37 -16.22
CA ARG A 203 -1.55 17.44 -16.86
C ARG A 203 -0.27 16.97 -17.55
N PHE A 204 0.49 16.05 -16.93
CA PHE A 204 1.81 15.64 -17.43
C PHE A 204 1.82 14.31 -18.17
N GLY A 205 0.73 13.55 -18.09
CA GLY A 205 0.61 12.21 -18.68
C GLY A 205 1.31 11.12 -17.89
N ARG A 206 0.83 9.88 -18.05
CA ARG A 206 1.18 8.73 -17.20
C ARG A 206 2.66 8.32 -17.27
N ARG A 207 3.25 8.28 -18.46
CA ARG A 207 4.64 7.81 -18.67
C ARG A 207 5.67 8.73 -18.03
N LYS A 208 5.51 10.06 -18.17
CA LYS A 208 6.44 11.05 -17.62
C LYS A 208 6.37 11.05 -16.09
N LEU A 209 5.16 10.95 -15.53
CA LEU A 209 4.95 10.86 -14.08
C LEU A 209 5.64 9.62 -13.49
N LEU A 210 5.48 8.46 -14.15
CA LEU A 210 6.12 7.21 -13.71
C LEU A 210 7.65 7.31 -13.72
N LEU A 211 8.25 7.80 -14.81
CA LEU A 211 9.71 7.94 -14.91
C LEU A 211 10.27 8.94 -13.89
N SER A 212 9.58 10.06 -13.68
CA SER A 212 9.95 11.05 -12.66
C SER A 212 9.85 10.46 -11.24
N SER A 213 8.81 9.68 -10.96
CA SER A 213 8.66 9.00 -9.66
C SER A 213 9.77 7.99 -9.40
N VAL A 214 10.16 7.21 -10.41
CA VAL A 214 11.26 6.23 -10.27
C VAL A 214 12.58 6.95 -9.97
N ALA A 215 12.89 8.02 -10.70
CA ALA A 215 14.07 8.83 -10.43
C ALA A 215 14.06 9.42 -9.01
N GLY A 216 12.90 9.91 -8.55
CA GLY A 216 12.72 10.43 -7.19
C GLY A 216 12.92 9.37 -6.11
N VAL A 217 12.39 8.15 -6.32
CA VAL A 217 12.58 7.03 -5.38
C VAL A 217 14.04 6.61 -5.30
N ILE A 218 14.75 6.51 -6.43
CA ILE A 218 16.19 6.20 -6.45
C ILE A 218 16.97 7.23 -5.63
N PHE A 219 16.73 8.52 -5.86
CA PHE A 219 17.39 9.59 -5.11
C PHE A 219 17.07 9.52 -3.61
N ALA A 220 15.80 9.31 -3.26
CA ALA A 220 15.37 9.21 -1.86
C ALA A 220 15.99 7.99 -1.15
N LEU A 221 16.14 6.85 -1.82
CA LEU A 221 16.77 5.66 -1.26
C LEU A 221 18.28 5.85 -1.05
N ILE A 222 18.97 6.49 -2.00
CA ILE A 222 20.40 6.84 -1.83
C ILE A 222 20.56 7.80 -0.66
N PHE A 223 19.73 8.85 -0.60
CA PHE A 223 19.75 9.83 0.48
C PHE A 223 19.47 9.18 1.85
N LEU A 224 18.48 8.29 1.92
CA LEU A 224 18.17 7.55 3.14
C LEU A 224 19.34 6.65 3.56
N GLY A 225 20.01 5.97 2.62
CA GLY A 225 21.20 5.18 2.87
C GLY A 225 22.35 6.00 3.49
N VAL A 226 22.63 7.16 2.91
CA VAL A 226 23.65 8.09 3.44
C VAL A 226 23.27 8.61 4.84
N LEU A 227 22.00 8.94 5.06
CA LEU A 227 21.53 9.36 6.39
C LEU A 227 21.66 8.25 7.42
N PHE A 228 21.37 7.00 7.07
CA PHE A 228 21.58 5.86 7.98
C PHE A 228 23.05 5.69 8.35
N GLU A 229 23.95 5.88 7.40
CA GLU A 229 25.40 5.83 7.65
C GLU A 229 25.84 6.99 8.56
N TYR A 230 25.31 8.19 8.35
CA TYR A 230 25.58 9.35 9.19
C TYR A 230 25.06 9.14 10.63
N VAL A 231 23.83 8.67 10.78
CA VAL A 231 23.23 8.34 12.09
C VAL A 231 24.02 7.21 12.77
N ASN A 232 24.54 6.24 12.02
CA ASN A 232 25.39 5.18 12.56
C ASN A 232 26.71 5.74 13.12
N HIS A 233 27.29 6.75 12.46
CA HIS A 233 28.51 7.40 12.92
C HIS A 233 28.27 8.25 14.18
N ASP A 234 27.09 8.87 14.32
CA ASP A 234 26.70 9.70 15.47
C ASP A 234 26.00 8.91 16.60
N SER A 235 25.85 7.58 16.44
CA SER A 235 25.19 6.73 17.44
C SER A 235 25.95 6.73 18.77
N VAL A 236 25.22 6.76 19.88
CA VAL A 236 25.77 6.87 21.25
C VAL A 236 26.90 5.85 21.47
N LEU A 237 28.07 6.38 21.84
CA LEU A 237 29.23 5.59 22.26
C LEU A 237 28.82 4.57 23.32
N ALA A 238 29.06 3.29 23.05
CA ALA A 238 28.90 2.24 24.05
C ALA A 238 29.85 2.55 25.21
N LYS A 239 29.32 2.77 26.42
CA LYS A 239 30.17 2.92 27.60
C LYS A 239 30.86 1.59 27.88
N PRO A 240 32.16 1.58 28.20
CA PRO A 240 32.84 0.36 28.63
C PRO A 240 32.15 -0.22 29.86
N LEU A 241 31.92 -1.54 29.84
CA LEU A 241 31.16 -2.30 30.85
C LEU A 241 31.73 -2.20 32.28
N ASP A 242 32.98 -1.75 32.42
CA ASP A 242 33.73 -1.64 33.69
C ASP A 242 33.08 -0.74 34.76
N GLN A 243 32.12 0.11 34.39
CA GLN A 243 31.44 0.99 35.36
C GLN A 243 30.07 0.50 35.85
N ILE A 244 29.50 -0.57 35.27
CA ILE A 244 28.09 -0.96 35.53
C ILE A 244 27.99 -2.23 36.39
N PHE A 245 28.90 -3.20 36.25
CA PHE A 245 28.89 -4.42 37.06
C PHE A 245 29.88 -4.29 38.23
N ARG A 246 29.35 -4.05 39.44
CA ARG A 246 30.13 -4.09 40.69
C ARG A 246 30.08 -5.47 41.37
N GLU A 247 29.36 -6.43 40.79
CA GLU A 247 29.31 -7.81 41.26
C GLU A 247 29.76 -8.75 40.12
N ASP A 248 30.90 -9.39 40.34
CA ASP A 248 31.51 -10.36 39.45
C ASP A 248 30.64 -11.62 39.36
N ILE A 249 29.78 -11.70 38.35
CA ILE A 249 29.10 -12.96 37.98
C ILE A 249 30.08 -13.75 37.09
N PRO A 250 30.66 -14.86 37.57
CA PRO A 250 31.83 -15.50 36.94
C PRO A 250 31.54 -16.07 35.54
N ASP A 251 30.29 -16.44 35.23
CA ASP A 251 29.90 -16.99 33.94
C ASP A 251 29.81 -15.96 32.79
N PHE A 252 29.76 -14.66 33.09
CA PHE A 252 29.59 -13.59 32.08
C PHE A 252 30.90 -12.90 31.65
N THR A 253 32.03 -13.29 32.25
CA THR A 253 33.34 -12.66 32.07
C THR A 253 34.00 -12.78 30.68
N PRO A 254 33.82 -13.85 29.87
CA PRO A 254 34.40 -13.88 28.52
C PRO A 254 33.58 -13.04 27.52
N TYR A 255 32.25 -12.96 27.71
CA TYR A 255 31.35 -12.21 26.84
C TYR A 255 31.42 -10.70 27.09
N SER A 256 31.61 -10.28 28.35
CA SER A 256 31.71 -8.86 28.70
C SER A 256 32.90 -8.15 28.03
N LYS A 257 34.07 -8.81 27.93
CA LYS A 257 35.26 -8.28 27.24
C LYS A 257 35.07 -8.18 25.73
N HIS A 258 34.34 -9.12 25.12
CA HIS A 258 34.03 -9.11 23.70
C HIS A 258 33.09 -7.95 23.34
N CYS A 259 32.04 -7.75 24.14
CA CYS A 259 31.09 -6.66 23.94
C CYS A 259 31.68 -5.28 24.25
N ALA A 260 32.64 -5.18 25.17
CA ALA A 260 33.33 -3.93 25.52
C ALA A 260 34.31 -3.42 24.45
N GLN A 261 34.65 -4.22 23.44
CA GLN A 261 35.47 -3.78 22.29
C GLN A 261 34.68 -2.93 21.29
N HIS A 262 33.35 -2.98 21.33
CA HIS A 262 32.49 -2.26 20.40
C HIS A 262 32.28 -0.81 20.86
N ILE A 263 32.69 0.12 20.00
CA ILE A 263 32.63 1.57 20.28
C ILE A 263 31.21 2.13 20.05
N ASN A 264 30.45 1.53 19.13
CA ASN A 264 29.12 1.99 18.72
C ASN A 264 28.04 0.99 19.16
N CYS A 265 26.91 1.51 19.64
CA CYS A 265 25.78 0.67 20.05
C CYS A 265 25.25 -0.23 18.92
N TYR A 266 25.27 0.26 17.67
CA TYR A 266 24.87 -0.52 16.51
C TYR A 266 25.75 -1.77 16.30
N SER A 267 27.08 -1.62 16.37
CA SER A 267 28.02 -2.73 16.26
C SER A 267 27.86 -3.74 17.40
N CYS A 268 27.57 -3.23 18.60
CA CYS A 268 27.27 -4.06 19.77
C CYS A 268 25.99 -4.90 19.53
N THR A 269 24.86 -4.27 19.17
CA THR A 269 23.58 -4.97 18.93
C THR A 269 23.55 -5.90 17.72
N LYS A 270 24.53 -5.80 16.83
CA LYS A 270 24.67 -6.68 15.65
C LYS A 270 25.41 -7.97 15.99
N ASP A 271 26.15 -7.99 17.09
CA ASP A 271 26.92 -9.15 17.54
C ASP A 271 25.98 -10.15 18.24
N GLU A 272 26.07 -11.42 17.87
CA GLU A 272 25.14 -12.47 18.32
C GLU A 272 25.24 -12.71 19.84
N TYR A 273 26.35 -12.30 20.43
CA TYR A 273 26.65 -12.43 21.86
C TYR A 273 26.41 -11.15 22.68
N CYS A 274 26.09 -10.02 22.04
CA CYS A 274 25.98 -8.71 22.69
C CYS A 274 24.61 -8.05 22.45
N GLY A 275 23.62 -8.42 23.28
CA GLY A 275 22.22 -8.07 23.01
C GLY A 275 21.72 -6.70 23.53
N PHE A 276 22.42 -6.00 24.42
CA PHE A 276 21.84 -4.84 25.13
C PHE A 276 22.77 -3.63 25.30
N CYS A 277 22.31 -2.46 24.86
CA CYS A 277 22.84 -1.14 25.26
C CYS A 277 21.90 -0.49 26.28
N MET A 278 22.39 -0.09 27.46
CA MET A 278 21.59 0.64 28.47
C MET A 278 21.78 2.17 28.39
N PRO A 279 20.72 2.97 28.54
CA PRO A 279 20.82 4.42 28.64
C PRO A 279 21.41 4.86 29.99
N LYS A 280 22.05 6.04 30.00
CA LYS A 280 22.86 6.61 31.09
C LYS A 280 22.16 6.75 32.46
N ASN A 281 20.83 6.66 32.55
CA ASN A 281 20.02 7.05 33.71
C ASN A 281 18.95 6.01 34.16
N SER A 282 19.02 4.74 33.75
CA SER A 282 18.07 3.74 34.29
C SER A 282 18.44 3.40 35.75
N PRO A 283 17.52 3.59 36.72
CA PRO A 283 17.74 3.10 38.07
C PRO A 283 17.81 1.57 38.03
N THR A 284 18.89 1.05 38.59
CA THR A 284 19.13 -0.37 38.81
C THR A 284 17.94 -1.02 39.51
N TYR A 285 17.16 -1.78 38.74
CA TYR A 285 16.40 -2.92 39.24
C TYR A 285 16.68 -4.08 38.29
N GLY A 286 17.83 -4.69 38.52
CA GLY A 286 18.08 -6.11 38.26
C GLY A 286 18.18 -6.76 39.64
#